data_AF-A0A2P4T3D4-F1
#
_entry.id   AF-A0A2P4T3D4-F1
#
_cell.length_a   1.000
_cell.length_b   1.000
_cell.length_c   1.000
_cell.angle_alpha   90.00
_cell.angle_beta   90.00
_cell.angle_gamma   90.00
#
_symmetry.space_group_name_H-M   'P 1'
#
loop_
_entity.id
_entity.type
_entity.pdbx_description
1 polymer ?
#
loop_
_entity_poly.entity_id
_entity_poly.type
_entity_poly.pdbx_seq_one_letter_code
_entity_poly.pdbx_strand_id
1 'polypeptide(L)'
;YWDLMNSSEKYDKIPEIWQGHNILDYIDPDIMKKLEELEKEEELREAAGEYDSEPESEDEEMMEIRQLAKQIREKKKLKILQSKEKDTRGPRMPRTAKKVQRKVLEKEMTDLGLDMTNKDDAHYARRSRSVTRKRKRDESETPKSVARSRSSSRPPRDVSGLRDEKMVKKVKTMAKKAQKKMNRLGRKGEADRHIFDTKPKHLLAGKRKSGKTQRR
;
A
#
# COMPACT_ATOMS: atom_id res chain seq x y z
N TYR A 1 58.78 -0.60 40.71
CA TYR A 1 59.44 0.58 41.29
C TYR A 1 60.08 1.35 40.16
N TRP A 2 59.64 2.59 39.94
CA TRP A 2 60.09 3.49 38.86
C TRP A 2 60.69 4.74 39.48
N ASP A 3 61.68 5.33 38.81
CA ASP A 3 62.29 6.58 39.22
C ASP A 3 61.93 7.69 38.22
N LEU A 4 61.37 8.79 38.75
CA LEU A 4 60.85 9.93 38.00
C LEU A 4 61.43 11.20 38.60
N MET A 5 61.49 12.29 37.82
CA MET A 5 62.00 13.59 38.27
C MET A 5 61.29 14.10 39.53
N ASN A 6 59.96 13.92 39.60
CA ASN A 6 59.14 14.25 40.76
C ASN A 6 58.56 12.96 41.36
N SER A 7 58.72 12.79 42.67
CA SER A 7 58.26 11.58 43.38
C SER A 7 56.74 11.52 43.59
N SER A 8 56.05 12.66 43.52
CA SER A 8 54.59 12.77 43.67
C SER A 8 53.81 12.16 42.50
N GLU A 9 54.38 12.20 41.30
CA GLU A 9 53.71 11.79 40.04
C GLU A 9 53.75 10.27 39.81
N LYS A 10 54.39 9.50 40.71
CA LYS A 10 54.62 8.04 40.57
C LYS A 10 53.34 7.20 40.49
N TYR A 11 52.21 7.75 40.94
CA TYR A 11 50.90 7.06 40.95
C TYR A 11 49.84 7.76 40.08
N ASP A 12 50.24 8.71 39.24
CA ASP A 12 49.33 9.39 38.33
C ASP A 12 48.87 8.45 37.21
N LYS A 13 47.63 8.64 36.74
CA LYS A 13 47.04 7.84 35.67
C LYS A 13 47.28 8.52 34.32
N ILE A 14 47.98 7.84 33.41
CA ILE A 14 48.23 8.32 32.05
C ILE A 14 46.98 8.06 31.19
N PRO A 15 46.36 9.09 30.58
CA PRO A 15 45.30 8.88 29.60
C PRO A 15 45.86 8.25 28.32
N GLU A 16 45.20 7.23 27.78
CA GLU A 16 45.67 6.49 26.60
C GLU A 16 45.00 6.94 25.30
N ILE A 17 43.70 7.25 25.32
CA ILE A 17 42.91 7.55 24.11
C ILE A 17 42.08 8.81 24.32
N TRP A 18 42.07 9.69 23.31
CA TRP A 18 41.23 10.88 23.24
C TRP A 18 40.54 10.99 21.88
N GLN A 19 39.21 11.06 21.85
CA GLN A 19 38.40 11.22 20.63
C GLN A 19 38.83 10.28 19.47
N GLY A 20 39.11 9.01 19.80
CA GLY A 20 39.52 8.00 18.81
C GLY A 20 41.00 8.02 18.40
N HIS A 21 41.82 8.91 18.98
CA HIS A 21 43.25 9.01 18.72
C HIS A 21 44.06 8.59 19.96
N ASN A 22 45.19 7.92 19.74
CA ASN A 22 46.11 7.49 20.80
C ASN A 22 46.98 8.66 21.23
N ILE A 23 47.07 8.90 22.54
CA ILE A 23 47.81 10.04 23.10
C ILE A 23 49.33 9.81 22.99
N LEU A 24 49.78 8.55 23.04
CA LEU A 24 51.21 8.21 22.92
C LEU A 24 51.82 8.69 21.59
N ASP A 25 51.03 8.78 20.53
CA ASP A 25 51.50 9.19 19.21
C ASP A 25 51.83 10.69 19.15
N TYR A 26 51.38 11.47 20.14
CA TYR A 26 51.55 12.94 20.21
C TYR A 26 52.48 13.39 21.36
N ILE A 27 53.18 12.47 22.03
CA ILE A 27 54.15 12.80 23.08
C ILE A 27 55.51 13.14 22.44
N ASP A 28 55.83 14.43 22.35
CA ASP A 28 57.10 14.94 21.81
C ASP A 28 57.61 16.10 22.68
N PRO A 29 58.89 16.14 23.08
CA PRO A 29 59.45 17.27 23.85
C PRO A 29 59.30 18.63 23.15
N ASP A 30 59.27 18.67 21.81
CA ASP A 30 59.16 19.90 21.02
C ASP A 30 57.72 20.18 20.52
N ILE A 31 56.71 19.50 21.07
CA ILE A 31 55.31 19.61 20.61
C ILE A 31 54.77 21.04 20.64
N MET A 32 55.14 21.83 21.64
CA MET A 32 54.70 23.23 21.78
C MET A 32 55.28 24.12 20.67
N LYS A 33 56.53 23.88 20.26
CA LYS A 33 57.15 24.64 19.17
C LYS A 33 56.51 24.32 17.82
N LYS A 34 56.21 23.04 17.57
CA LYS A 34 55.49 22.61 16.35
C LYS A 34 54.06 23.17 16.32
N LEU A 35 53.40 23.26 17.47
CA LEU A 35 52.09 23.89 17.59
C LEU A 35 52.15 25.39 17.24
N GLU A 36 53.12 26.13 17.77
CA GLU A 36 53.29 27.56 17.42
C GLU A 36 53.59 27.81 15.94
N GLU A 37 54.33 26.89 15.29
CA GLU A 37 54.57 26.95 13.84
C GLU A 37 53.28 26.71 13.04
N LEU A 38 52.45 25.74 13.47
CA LEU A 38 51.15 25.45 12.86
C LEU A 38 50.14 26.58 13.07
N GLU A 39 50.07 27.17 14.27
CA GLU A 39 49.17 28.29 14.55
C GLU A 39 49.50 29.51 13.68
N LYS A 40 50.79 29.82 13.49
CA LYS A 40 51.21 30.88 12.54
C LYS A 40 50.85 30.55 11.10
N GLU A 41 50.95 29.28 10.70
CA GLU A 41 50.55 28.84 9.37
C GLU A 41 49.02 28.96 9.18
N GLU A 42 48.22 28.60 10.19
CA GLU A 42 46.78 28.77 10.16
C GLU A 42 46.37 30.24 10.13
N GLU A 43 47.00 31.11 10.94
CA GLU A 43 46.77 32.56 10.89
C GLU A 43 47.05 33.14 9.50
N LEU A 44 48.11 32.66 8.83
CA LEU A 44 48.41 33.06 7.44
C LEU A 44 47.35 32.53 6.45
N ARG A 45 46.82 31.32 6.65
CA ARG A 45 45.76 30.75 5.80
C ARG A 45 44.40 31.42 6.02
N GLU A 46 44.07 31.77 7.26
CA GLU A 46 42.89 32.56 7.61
C GLU A 46 43.00 33.98 7.03
N ALA A 47 44.15 34.64 7.19
CA ALA A 47 44.39 35.97 6.61
C ALA A 47 44.37 35.95 5.06
N ALA A 48 44.70 34.81 4.44
CA ALA A 48 44.56 34.59 3.01
C ALA A 48 43.11 34.31 2.56
N GLY A 49 42.17 34.13 3.50
CA GLY A 49 40.75 33.90 3.21
C GLY A 49 40.41 32.47 2.78
N GLU A 50 41.26 31.47 3.05
CA GLU A 50 41.03 30.07 2.63
C GLU A 50 39.71 29.49 3.21
N TYR A 51 39.30 29.97 4.38
CA TYR A 51 38.08 29.53 5.06
C TYR A 51 36.88 30.47 4.86
N ASP A 52 37.03 31.53 4.07
CA ASP A 52 35.93 32.44 3.75
C ASP A 52 34.99 31.78 2.74
N SER A 53 33.92 31.18 3.27
CA SER A 53 32.80 30.70 2.46
C SER A 53 31.80 31.84 2.26
N GLU A 54 32.15 32.82 1.42
CA GLU A 54 31.19 33.86 1.05
C GLU A 54 30.06 33.25 0.21
N PRO A 55 28.82 33.23 0.70
CA PRO A 55 27.70 32.86 -0.15
C PRO A 55 27.49 33.98 -1.16
N GLU A 56 27.75 33.68 -2.43
CA GLU A 56 27.42 34.58 -3.54
C GLU A 56 25.94 34.98 -3.42
N SER A 57 25.68 36.28 -3.25
CA SER A 57 24.31 36.79 -3.09
C SER A 57 23.51 36.50 -4.35
N GLU A 58 22.51 35.62 -4.24
CA GLU A 58 21.68 35.25 -5.38
C GLU A 58 20.75 36.42 -5.73
N ASP A 59 20.87 36.90 -6.97
CA ASP A 59 19.93 37.86 -7.53
C ASP A 59 18.48 37.35 -7.44
N GLU A 60 17.52 38.27 -7.30
CA GLU A 60 16.09 37.94 -7.21
C GLU A 60 15.63 37.05 -8.38
N GLU A 61 16.13 37.32 -9.59
CA GLU A 61 15.86 36.52 -10.78
C GLU A 61 16.38 35.08 -10.66
N MET A 62 17.57 34.87 -10.07
CA MET A 62 18.12 33.52 -9.89
C MET A 62 17.30 32.71 -8.89
N MET A 63 16.81 33.36 -7.82
CA MET A 63 15.91 32.73 -6.86
C MET A 63 14.57 32.33 -7.52
N GLU A 64 13.99 33.21 -8.33
CA GLU A 64 12.76 32.92 -9.08
C GLU A 64 12.94 31.75 -10.05
N ILE A 65 14.03 31.74 -10.83
CA ILE A 65 14.36 30.65 -11.75
C ILE A 65 14.48 29.33 -11.00
N ARG A 66 15.15 29.32 -9.84
CA ARG A 66 15.27 28.10 -9.01
C ARG A 66 13.93 27.62 -8.48
N GLN A 67 13.09 28.53 -7.99
CA GLN A 67 11.75 28.19 -7.50
C GLN A 67 10.88 27.62 -8.62
N LEU A 68 10.86 28.29 -9.78
CA LEU A 68 10.13 27.83 -10.96
C LEU A 68 10.65 26.47 -11.45
N ALA A 69 11.97 26.27 -11.49
CA ALA A 69 12.57 25.00 -11.86
C ALA A 69 12.18 23.86 -10.91
N LYS A 70 12.09 24.12 -9.60
CA LYS A 70 11.59 23.15 -8.61
C LYS A 70 10.14 22.77 -8.91
N GLN A 71 9.26 23.74 -9.13
CA GLN A 71 7.85 23.50 -9.47
C GLN A 71 7.71 22.67 -10.77
N ILE A 72 8.50 22.99 -11.81
CA ILE A 72 8.53 22.23 -13.07
C ILE A 72 8.95 20.78 -12.83
N ARG A 73 10.03 20.56 -12.07
CA ARG A 73 10.53 19.21 -11.76
C ARG A 73 9.49 18.38 -10.99
N GLU A 74 8.84 18.98 -10.01
CA GLU A 74 7.77 18.33 -9.24
C GLU A 74 6.56 17.98 -10.12
N LYS A 75 6.08 18.92 -10.92
CA LYS A 75 4.96 18.68 -11.84
C LYS A 75 5.30 17.58 -12.86
N LYS A 76 6.55 17.55 -13.35
CA LYS A 76 7.05 16.50 -14.25
C LYS A 76 7.06 15.13 -13.56
N LYS A 77 7.54 15.05 -12.32
CA LYS A 77 7.51 13.81 -11.51
C LYS A 77 6.07 13.32 -11.31
N LEU A 78 5.13 14.20 -10.96
CA LEU A 78 3.71 13.85 -10.82
C LEU A 78 3.10 13.32 -12.12
N LYS A 79 3.41 13.92 -13.28
CA LYS A 79 2.97 13.41 -14.59
C LYS A 79 3.52 12.02 -14.89
N ILE A 80 4.78 11.75 -14.55
CA ILE A 80 5.40 10.42 -14.70
C ILE A 80 4.70 9.40 -13.79
N LEU A 81 4.43 9.74 -12.53
CA LEU A 81 3.73 8.86 -11.59
C LEU A 81 2.31 8.54 -12.07
N GLN A 82 1.55 9.53 -12.53
CA GLN A 82 0.23 9.32 -13.12
C GLN A 82 0.28 8.47 -14.39
N SER A 83 1.35 8.58 -15.20
CA SER A 83 1.53 7.75 -16.38
C SER A 83 1.78 6.29 -16.00
N LYS A 84 2.60 6.06 -14.98
CA LYS A 84 2.86 4.71 -14.44
C LYS A 84 1.59 4.08 -13.84
N GLU A 85 0.79 4.86 -13.12
CA GLU A 85 -0.49 4.41 -12.56
C GLU A 85 -1.48 3.97 -13.67
N LYS A 86 -1.53 4.73 -14.77
CA LYS A 86 -2.39 4.43 -15.91
C LYS A 86 -1.94 3.20 -16.72
N ASP A 87 -0.72 2.72 -16.47
CA ASP A 87 -0.17 1.57 -17.19
C ASP A 87 -0.54 0.25 -16.51
N THR A 88 -1.70 -0.28 -16.87
CA THR A 88 -2.24 -1.53 -16.34
C THR A 88 -2.10 -2.67 -17.35
N ARG A 89 -1.90 -3.90 -16.84
CA ARG A 89 -1.83 -5.11 -17.67
C ARG A 89 -3.25 -5.52 -18.09
N GLY A 90 -3.74 -4.95 -19.19
CA GLY A 90 -5.05 -5.26 -19.76
C GLY A 90 -5.49 -4.24 -20.84
N PRO A 91 -6.59 -4.50 -21.55
CA PRO A 91 -7.12 -3.54 -22.52
C PRO A 91 -7.58 -2.26 -21.80
N ARG A 92 -7.10 -1.10 -22.27
CA ARG A 92 -7.49 0.20 -21.72
C ARG A 92 -8.88 0.59 -22.25
N MET A 93 -9.80 0.91 -21.35
CA MET A 93 -11.14 1.37 -21.73
C MET A 93 -11.08 2.71 -22.47
N PRO A 94 -11.81 2.88 -23.58
CA PRO A 94 -11.84 4.14 -24.32
C PRO A 94 -12.51 5.23 -23.48
N ARG A 95 -12.02 6.47 -23.59
CA ARG A 95 -12.58 7.62 -22.86
C ARG A 95 -14.04 7.89 -23.20
N THR A 96 -14.50 7.50 -24.39
CA THR A 96 -15.89 7.62 -24.84
C THR A 96 -16.88 6.79 -24.02
N ALA A 97 -16.44 5.66 -23.46
CA ALA A 97 -17.29 4.82 -22.62
C ALA A 97 -17.42 5.37 -21.18
N LYS A 98 -16.44 6.17 -20.72
CA LYS A 98 -16.41 6.72 -19.37
C LYS A 98 -17.06 8.11 -19.34
N LYS A 99 -18.01 8.30 -18.42
CA LYS A 99 -18.59 9.63 -18.16
C LYS A 99 -17.59 10.50 -17.38
N VAL A 100 -17.28 11.67 -17.91
CA VAL A 100 -16.43 12.67 -17.25
C VAL A 100 -17.26 13.48 -16.27
N GLN A 101 -16.75 13.69 -15.05
CA GLN A 101 -17.42 14.53 -14.06
C GLN A 101 -17.11 16.01 -14.33
N ARG A 102 -18.17 16.84 -14.42
CA ARG A 102 -18.08 18.29 -14.69
C ARG A 102 -17.13 19.02 -13.73
N LYS A 103 -17.24 18.74 -12.42
CA LYS A 103 -16.42 19.40 -11.39
C LYS A 103 -14.91 19.21 -11.59
N VAL A 104 -14.50 18.02 -12.04
CA VAL A 104 -13.07 17.70 -12.25
C VAL A 104 -12.53 18.45 -13.45
N LEU A 105 -13.27 18.44 -14.56
CA LEU A 105 -12.89 19.15 -15.78
C LEU A 105 -12.79 20.67 -15.54
N GLU A 106 -13.79 21.24 -14.85
CA GLU A 106 -13.79 22.68 -14.55
C GLU A 106 -12.58 23.09 -13.72
N LYS A 107 -12.25 22.32 -12.69
CA LYS A 107 -11.08 22.59 -11.85
C LYS A 107 -9.78 22.56 -12.65
N GLU A 108 -9.60 21.53 -13.48
CA GLU A 108 -8.39 21.42 -14.32
C GLU A 108 -8.25 22.58 -15.31
N MET A 109 -9.35 23.07 -15.88
CA MET A 109 -9.32 24.19 -16.82
C MET A 109 -9.10 25.53 -16.13
N THR A 110 -9.70 25.75 -14.95
CA THR A 110 -9.42 26.95 -14.15
C THR A 110 -7.98 26.98 -13.65
N ASP A 111 -7.41 25.82 -13.28
CA ASP A 111 -6.01 25.71 -12.87
C ASP A 111 -5.05 26.05 -14.03
N LEU A 112 -5.50 25.91 -15.28
CA LEU A 112 -4.76 26.32 -16.49
C LEU A 112 -4.99 27.79 -16.86
N GLY A 113 -5.80 28.52 -16.11
CA GLY A 113 -6.11 29.93 -16.34
C GLY A 113 -7.25 30.19 -17.32
N LEU A 114 -8.05 29.18 -17.68
CA LEU A 114 -9.25 29.39 -18.48
C LEU A 114 -10.41 29.87 -17.60
N ASP A 115 -11.06 30.94 -18.03
CA ASP A 115 -12.26 31.42 -17.36
C ASP A 115 -13.43 30.45 -17.61
N MET A 116 -13.89 29.86 -16.52
CA MET A 116 -15.03 28.96 -16.51
C MET A 116 -16.20 29.61 -15.74
N THR A 117 -16.37 30.92 -15.68
CA THR A 117 -17.51 31.52 -14.96
C THR A 117 -18.85 31.25 -15.67
N ASN A 118 -18.90 31.37 -17.00
CA ASN A 118 -20.09 31.11 -17.83
C ASN A 118 -20.34 29.61 -18.12
N LYS A 119 -20.12 28.74 -17.12
CA LYS A 119 -20.22 27.28 -17.30
C LYS A 119 -21.62 26.80 -17.66
N ASP A 120 -22.67 27.49 -17.23
CA ASP A 120 -24.05 26.97 -17.33
C ASP A 120 -24.64 27.05 -18.75
N ASP A 121 -24.08 27.90 -19.60
CA ASP A 121 -24.45 28.01 -21.02
C ASP A 121 -23.67 27.04 -21.92
N ALA A 122 -22.60 26.43 -21.40
CA ALA A 122 -21.76 25.54 -22.18
C ALA A 122 -22.47 24.23 -22.56
N HIS A 123 -22.16 23.69 -23.75
CA HIS A 123 -22.78 22.46 -24.27
C HIS A 123 -22.62 21.23 -23.35
N TYR A 124 -21.59 21.18 -22.51
CA TYR A 124 -21.37 20.09 -21.55
C TYR A 124 -22.15 20.26 -20.23
N ALA A 125 -22.73 21.43 -19.97
CA ALA A 125 -23.47 21.77 -18.75
C ALA A 125 -24.98 21.54 -18.85
N ARG A 126 -25.50 21.40 -20.08
CA ARG A 126 -26.92 21.12 -20.34
C ARG A 126 -27.29 19.73 -19.80
N ARG A 127 -27.74 19.69 -18.54
CA ARG A 127 -28.36 18.52 -17.94
C ARG A 127 -29.69 18.30 -18.68
N SER A 128 -29.82 17.19 -19.39
CA SER A 128 -31.13 16.71 -19.83
C SER A 128 -31.95 16.34 -18.59
N ARG A 129 -32.58 17.33 -17.95
CA ARG A 129 -33.69 17.06 -17.05
C ARG A 129 -34.75 16.46 -17.96
N SER A 130 -35.00 15.17 -17.80
CA SER A 130 -36.12 14.53 -18.46
C SER A 130 -37.38 15.29 -18.04
N VAL A 131 -38.07 15.93 -18.99
CA VAL A 131 -39.42 16.46 -18.82
C VAL A 131 -40.41 15.28 -18.75
N THR A 132 -40.04 14.21 -18.05
CA THR A 132 -40.86 13.02 -17.89
C THR A 132 -41.64 13.15 -16.61
N ARG A 133 -42.73 13.89 -16.75
CA ARG A 133 -43.96 13.76 -15.96
C ARG A 133 -44.41 12.30 -16.05
N LYS A 134 -44.07 11.45 -15.08
CA LYS A 134 -44.76 10.17 -14.83
C LYS A 134 -44.47 9.63 -13.42
N ARG A 135 -45.49 9.83 -12.58
CA ARG A 135 -45.86 9.22 -11.28
C ARG A 135 -44.74 8.86 -10.28
N LYS A 136 -44.79 9.51 -9.12
CA LYS A 136 -44.24 8.97 -7.86
C LYS A 136 -44.86 7.57 -7.66
N ARG A 137 -44.01 6.55 -7.52
CA ARG A 137 -44.39 5.21 -7.06
C ARG A 137 -44.93 5.34 -5.64
N ASP A 138 -46.18 4.98 -5.42
CA ASP A 138 -46.60 4.43 -4.12
C ASP A 138 -45.81 3.13 -3.87
N GLU A 139 -45.58 2.83 -2.60
CA GLU A 139 -44.73 1.76 -2.06
C GLU A 139 -44.66 0.50 -2.92
N SER A 140 -43.48 0.24 -3.47
CA SER A 140 -43.15 -1.03 -4.09
C SER A 140 -42.91 -2.08 -3.01
N GLU A 141 -43.92 -2.86 -2.65
CA GLU A 141 -43.63 -4.28 -2.43
C GLU A 141 -42.91 -4.76 -3.70
N THR A 142 -41.70 -5.27 -3.54
CA THR A 142 -40.97 -5.89 -4.65
C THR A 142 -41.90 -6.91 -5.32
N PRO A 143 -42.18 -6.82 -6.62
CA PRO A 143 -42.97 -7.86 -7.27
C PRO A 143 -42.18 -9.16 -7.09
N LYS A 144 -42.73 -10.11 -6.33
CA LYS A 144 -42.21 -11.49 -6.29
C LYS A 144 -42.08 -11.91 -7.74
N SER A 145 -40.84 -12.02 -8.20
CA SER A 145 -40.48 -12.09 -9.60
C SER A 145 -41.43 -13.02 -10.37
N VAL A 146 -42.27 -12.42 -11.22
CA VAL A 146 -43.19 -13.09 -12.16
C VAL A 146 -42.40 -13.78 -13.29
N ALA A 147 -41.06 -13.83 -13.21
CA ALA A 147 -40.21 -14.65 -14.08
C ALA A 147 -40.43 -16.18 -13.91
N ARG A 148 -41.37 -16.62 -13.07
CA ARG A 148 -41.83 -18.01 -12.97
C ARG A 148 -43.21 -18.28 -13.58
N SER A 149 -43.88 -17.29 -14.18
CA SER A 149 -45.31 -17.41 -14.56
C SER A 149 -45.62 -18.17 -15.85
N ARG A 150 -44.62 -18.73 -16.54
CA ARG A 150 -44.86 -19.65 -17.67
C ARG A 150 -44.70 -21.14 -17.33
N SER A 151 -44.34 -21.47 -16.09
CA SER A 151 -44.04 -22.85 -15.66
C SER A 151 -44.95 -23.37 -14.54
N SER A 152 -45.99 -22.62 -14.17
CA SER A 152 -46.81 -22.87 -12.98
C SER A 152 -48.11 -23.64 -13.25
N SER A 153 -48.17 -24.48 -14.28
CA SER A 153 -49.29 -25.41 -14.42
C SER A 153 -49.23 -26.55 -13.39
N ARG A 154 -48.07 -26.77 -12.76
CA ARG A 154 -47.88 -27.83 -11.76
C ARG A 154 -47.29 -27.27 -10.46
N PRO A 155 -47.82 -27.66 -9.29
CA PRO A 155 -47.19 -27.33 -8.02
C PRO A 155 -45.76 -27.93 -7.94
N PRO A 156 -44.83 -27.29 -7.22
CA PRO A 156 -43.49 -27.83 -6.99
C PRO A 156 -43.52 -29.27 -6.44
N ARG A 157 -42.54 -30.09 -6.83
CA ARG A 157 -42.48 -31.52 -6.47
C ARG A 157 -42.43 -31.78 -4.95
N ASP A 158 -41.92 -30.83 -4.17
CA ASP A 158 -41.86 -30.92 -2.70
C ASP A 158 -43.21 -30.61 -2.03
N VAL A 159 -44.19 -30.10 -2.78
CA VAL A 159 -45.51 -29.69 -2.29
C VAL A 159 -46.64 -30.52 -2.93
N SER A 160 -46.48 -30.96 -4.18
CA SER A 160 -47.55 -31.59 -4.97
C SER A 160 -48.19 -32.84 -4.37
N GLY A 161 -47.52 -33.52 -3.43
CA GLY A 161 -48.02 -34.71 -2.73
C GLY A 161 -48.49 -34.48 -1.30
N LEU A 162 -48.59 -33.22 -0.85
CA LEU A 162 -48.94 -32.86 0.53
C LEU A 162 -50.23 -32.05 0.56
N ARG A 163 -51.12 -32.40 1.49
CA ARG A 163 -52.48 -31.84 1.59
C ARG A 163 -52.49 -30.36 1.99
N ASP A 164 -51.80 -30.01 3.08
CA ASP A 164 -51.79 -28.66 3.66
C ASP A 164 -50.36 -28.14 3.90
N GLU A 165 -50.21 -26.82 4.01
CA GLU A 165 -48.94 -26.16 4.38
C GLU A 165 -48.40 -26.63 5.74
N LYS A 166 -49.28 -26.98 6.68
CA LYS A 166 -48.89 -27.57 7.98
C LYS A 166 -48.15 -28.89 7.78
N MET A 167 -48.57 -29.72 6.82
CA MET A 167 -47.88 -30.97 6.47
C MET A 167 -46.55 -30.70 5.76
N VAL A 168 -46.51 -29.71 4.86
CA VAL A 168 -45.26 -29.26 4.21
C VAL A 168 -44.22 -28.85 5.27
N LYS A 169 -44.62 -28.06 6.26
CA LYS A 169 -43.74 -27.65 7.37
C LYS A 169 -43.28 -28.87 8.18
N LYS A 170 -44.18 -29.80 8.49
CA LYS A 170 -43.84 -31.05 9.20
C LYS A 170 -42.81 -31.87 8.43
N VAL A 171 -43.03 -32.13 7.14
CA VAL A 171 -42.09 -32.89 6.29
C VAL A 171 -40.74 -32.20 6.19
N LYS A 172 -40.69 -30.87 6.00
CA LYS A 172 -39.43 -30.11 5.99
C LYS A 172 -38.66 -30.23 7.30
N THR A 173 -39.35 -30.24 8.45
CA THR A 173 -38.68 -30.47 9.73
C THR A 173 -38.17 -31.90 9.91
N MET A 174 -38.93 -32.91 9.44
CA MET A 174 -38.48 -34.31 9.45
C MET A 174 -37.24 -34.52 8.57
N ALA A 175 -37.21 -33.93 7.37
CA ALA A 175 -36.04 -33.97 6.48
C ALA A 175 -34.78 -33.37 7.13
N LYS A 176 -34.91 -32.20 7.77
CA LYS A 176 -33.79 -31.58 8.52
C LYS A 176 -33.32 -32.45 9.69
N LYS A 177 -34.24 -33.13 10.39
CA LYS A 177 -33.90 -34.06 11.47
C LYS A 177 -33.13 -35.29 10.95
N ALA A 178 -33.56 -35.86 9.82
CA ALA A 178 -32.89 -37.02 9.21
C ALA A 178 -31.44 -36.71 8.80
N GLN A 179 -31.17 -35.50 8.31
CA GLN A 179 -29.83 -35.06 7.88
C GLN A 179 -28.84 -34.84 9.04
N LYS A 180 -29.28 -34.80 10.31
CA LYS A 180 -28.40 -34.50 11.46
C LYS A 180 -27.21 -35.45 11.58
N LYS A 181 -27.39 -36.75 11.33
CA LYS A 181 -26.30 -37.75 11.42
C LYS A 181 -25.20 -37.47 10.40
N MET A 182 -25.60 -37.17 9.16
CA MET A 182 -24.70 -36.84 8.06
C MET A 182 -23.96 -35.52 8.33
N ASN A 183 -24.68 -34.49 8.79
CA ASN A 183 -24.10 -33.19 9.12
C ASN A 183 -23.11 -33.30 10.29
N ARG A 184 -23.40 -34.13 11.30
CA ARG A 184 -22.48 -34.41 12.42
C ARG A 184 -21.17 -35.05 11.94
N LEU A 185 -21.22 -35.86 10.89
CA LEU A 185 -20.04 -36.47 10.26
C LEU A 185 -19.34 -35.53 9.25
N GLY A 186 -19.84 -34.29 9.06
CA GLY A 186 -19.24 -33.32 8.14
C GLY A 186 -19.34 -33.67 6.66
N ARG A 187 -20.30 -34.52 6.27
CA ARG A 187 -20.49 -34.93 4.87
C ARG A 187 -21.04 -33.79 4.02
N LYS A 188 -20.62 -33.72 2.76
CA LYS A 188 -21.03 -32.65 1.81
C LYS A 188 -22.48 -32.77 1.31
N GLY A 189 -23.12 -33.91 1.55
CA GLY A 189 -24.49 -34.22 1.16
C GLY A 189 -24.76 -35.71 1.21
N GLU A 190 -25.98 -36.13 0.86
CA GLU A 190 -26.36 -37.56 0.91
C GLU A 190 -25.58 -38.44 -0.06
N ALA A 191 -25.09 -37.84 -1.16
CA ALA A 191 -24.26 -38.50 -2.15
C ALA A 191 -22.81 -38.71 -1.68
N ASP A 192 -22.37 -38.01 -0.64
CA ASP A 192 -21.01 -38.11 -0.11
C ASP A 192 -20.86 -39.38 0.75
N ARG A 193 -20.54 -40.48 0.06
CA ARG A 193 -20.33 -41.83 0.62
C ARG A 193 -18.88 -42.28 0.52
N HIS A 194 -17.94 -41.34 0.40
CA HIS A 194 -16.52 -41.64 0.27
C HIS A 194 -15.96 -42.27 1.57
N ILE A 195 -15.21 -43.36 1.41
CA ILE A 195 -14.51 -44.03 2.51
C ILE A 195 -13.04 -43.64 2.41
N PHE A 196 -12.54 -42.89 3.39
CA PHE A 196 -11.14 -42.49 3.42
C PHE A 196 -10.24 -43.67 3.85
N ASP A 197 -9.07 -43.75 3.23
CA ASP A 197 -8.01 -44.63 3.70
C ASP A 197 -7.30 -43.98 4.89
N THR A 198 -7.70 -44.41 6.09
CA THR A 198 -7.15 -43.88 7.35
C THR A 198 -5.75 -44.40 7.64
N LYS A 199 -5.35 -45.51 7.02
CA LYS A 199 -4.09 -46.22 7.29
C LYS A 199 -3.41 -46.61 5.98
N PRO A 200 -2.96 -45.62 5.19
CA PRO A 200 -2.38 -45.90 3.89
C PRO A 200 -1.10 -46.72 4.04
N LYS A 201 -1.05 -47.85 3.32
CA LYS A 201 0.02 -48.84 3.43
C LYS A 201 1.41 -48.25 3.20
N HIS A 202 1.55 -47.32 2.25
CA HIS A 202 2.85 -46.71 1.92
C HIS A 202 3.43 -45.83 3.04
N LEU A 203 2.62 -45.43 4.04
CA LEU A 203 3.11 -44.74 5.23
C LEU A 203 3.46 -45.69 6.37
N LEU A 204 2.73 -46.81 6.49
CA LEU A 204 2.80 -47.70 7.64
C LEU A 204 3.60 -49.00 7.40
N ALA A 205 3.93 -49.31 6.15
CA ALA A 205 4.66 -50.52 5.76
C ALA A 205 6.00 -50.19 5.10
N GLY A 206 7.02 -50.98 5.43
CA GLY A 206 8.37 -50.83 4.91
C GLY A 206 9.29 -50.01 5.82
N LYS A 207 10.60 -50.09 5.58
CA LYS A 207 11.64 -49.30 6.26
C LYS A 207 12.50 -48.61 5.22
N ARG A 208 12.97 -47.39 5.53
CA ARG A 208 13.90 -46.65 4.65
C ARG A 208 15.26 -47.36 4.64
N LYS A 209 15.73 -47.75 3.45
CA LYS A 209 17.06 -48.35 3.25
C LYS A 209 18.05 -47.28 2.77
N SER A 210 19.35 -47.61 2.79
CA SER A 210 20.38 -46.79 2.14
C SER A 210 20.18 -46.82 0.62
N GLY A 211 20.00 -45.66 -0.03
CA GLY A 211 19.70 -45.54 -1.46
C GLY A 211 18.43 -44.73 -1.76
N LYS A 212 17.73 -45.08 -2.84
CA LYS A 212 16.56 -44.34 -3.35
C LYS A 212 15.40 -44.37 -2.36
N THR A 213 14.90 -43.19 -2.02
CA THR A 213 13.73 -43.00 -1.14
C THR A 213 12.42 -42.96 -1.95
N GLN A 214 11.30 -43.30 -1.30
CA GLN A 214 9.95 -43.32 -1.92
C GLN A 214 9.28 -41.95 -1.95
N ARG A 215 9.69 -41.03 -1.07
CA ARG A 215 9.19 -39.66 -0.99
C ARG A 215 10.36 -38.68 -0.97
N ARG A 216 10.14 -37.49 -1.55
CA ARG A 216 11.09 -36.38 -1.57
C ARG A 216 11.30 -35.81 -0.17
#